data_AF-A0A023G3I6-F1
#
_entry.id   AF-A0A023G3I6-F1
#
_cell.length_a   1.000
_cell.length_b   1.000
_cell.length_c   1.000
_cell.angle_alpha   90.00
_cell.angle_beta   90.00
_cell.angle_gamma   90.00
#
_symmetry.space_group_name_H-M   'P 1'
#
loop_
_entity.id
_entity.type
_entity.pdbx_description
1 polymer ?
#
loop_
_entity_poly.entity_id
_entity_poly.type
_entity_poly.pdbx_seq_one_letter_code
_entity_poly.pdbx_strand_id
1 'polypeptide(L)' 'MCDLRFENGRCEFRGQSISEGCSVSLSSPCERTSCHYSLKKVSVNGCPPPSDYQEDPTDDPAATFWPKCCK' A
#
# COMPACT_ATOMS: atom_id res chain seq x y z
N MET A 1 -14.79 8.40 -9.55
CA MET A 1 -14.24 9.48 -8.68
C MET A 1 -12.94 8.96 -8.06
N CYS A 2 -11.82 9.63 -8.30
CA CYS A 2 -10.57 9.34 -7.59
C CYS A 2 -10.45 10.34 -6.44
N ASP A 3 -10.98 9.97 -5.27
CA ASP A 3 -10.85 10.78 -4.06
C ASP A 3 -9.54 10.43 -3.36
N LEU A 4 -8.55 11.31 -3.51
CA LEU A 4 -7.35 11.35 -2.67
C LEU A 4 -7.49 12.54 -1.71
N ARG A 5 -7.47 12.28 -0.41
CA ARG A 5 -7.50 13.33 0.62
C ARG A 5 -6.40 13.10 1.64
N PHE A 6 -5.94 14.19 2.23
CA PHE A 6 -4.95 14.18 3.30
C PHE A 6 -5.55 14.91 4.48
N GLU A 7 -5.85 14.18 5.57
CA GLU A 7 -6.49 14.75 6.76
C GLU A 7 -5.95 14.08 8.03
N ASN A 8 -5.73 14.84 9.10
CA ASN A 8 -5.37 14.33 10.43
C ASN A 8 -4.18 13.33 10.44
N GLY A 9 -3.16 13.57 9.60
CA GLY A 9 -1.99 12.69 9.49
C GLY A 9 -2.25 11.39 8.72
N ARG A 10 -3.33 11.33 7.94
CA ARG A 10 -3.76 10.15 7.16
C ARG A 10 -3.95 10.48 5.69
N CYS A 11 -3.74 9.48 4.85
CA CYS A 11 -4.10 9.50 3.45
C CYS A 11 -5.38 8.69 3.25
N GLU A 12 -6.43 9.36 2.82
CA GLU A 12 -7.67 8.72 2.34
C GLU A 12 -7.51 8.49 0.84
N PHE A 13 -7.43 7.23 0.42
CA PHE A 13 -7.24 6.87 -0.98
C PHE A 13 -8.02 5.59 -1.31
N ARG A 14 -8.87 5.63 -2.34
CA ARG A 14 -9.68 4.48 -2.80
C ARG A 14 -10.48 3.79 -1.68
N GLY A 15 -11.00 4.59 -0.73
CA GLY A 15 -11.76 4.08 0.42
C GLY A 15 -10.89 3.50 1.55
N GLN A 16 -9.57 3.64 1.47
CA GLN A 16 -8.63 3.25 2.52
C GLN A 16 -8.19 4.47 3.32
N SER A 17 -8.10 4.32 4.64
CA SER A 17 -7.50 5.30 5.55
C SER A 17 -6.15 4.78 6.02
N ILE A 18 -5.06 5.40 5.57
CA ILE A 18 -3.69 4.93 5.84
C ILE A 18 -2.96 6.01 6.64
N SER A 19 -2.41 5.65 7.80
CA SER A 19 -1.62 6.57 8.63
C SER A 19 -0.28 6.93 7.97
N GLU A 20 0.26 8.10 8.31
CA GLU A 20 1.59 8.53 7.86
C GLU A 20 2.66 7.46 8.09
N GLY A 21 3.45 7.18 7.05
CA GLY A 21 4.52 6.16 7.08
C GLY A 21 4.04 4.71 7.03
N CYS A 22 2.72 4.46 7.15
CA CYS A 22 2.16 3.12 7.03
C CYS A 22 1.89 2.74 5.57
N SER A 23 1.77 1.43 5.35
CA SER A 23 1.39 0.85 4.08
C SER A 23 0.31 -0.19 4.28
N VAL A 24 -0.51 -0.42 3.26
CA VAL A 24 -1.48 -1.50 3.19
C VAL A 24 -1.23 -2.31 1.92
N SER A 25 -1.16 -3.62 2.06
CA SER A 25 -1.11 -4.56 0.94
C SER A 25 -2.52 -5.02 0.60
N LEU A 26 -2.87 -4.98 -0.68
CA LEU A 26 -4.15 -5.37 -1.22
C LEU A 26 -4.00 -6.65 -2.06
N SER A 27 -5.07 -7.45 -2.10
CA SER A 27 -5.17 -8.64 -2.93
C SER A 27 -5.85 -8.36 -4.27
N SER A 28 -6.78 -7.40 -4.30
CA SER A 28 -7.50 -6.99 -5.50
C SER A 28 -7.85 -5.49 -5.45
N PRO A 29 -7.23 -4.65 -6.29
CA PRO A 29 -6.06 -4.95 -7.14
C PRO A 29 -4.86 -5.43 -6.30
N CYS A 30 -4.01 -6.27 -6.88
CA CYS A 30 -2.79 -6.74 -6.22
C CYS A 30 -1.74 -5.62 -6.20
N GLU A 31 -1.80 -4.77 -5.19
CA GLU A 31 -0.95 -3.59 -5.05
C GLU A 31 -0.66 -3.31 -3.57
N ARG A 32 0.41 -2.57 -3.30
CA ARG A 32 0.71 -2.00 -1.98
C ARG A 32 0.62 -0.49 -2.04
N THR A 33 -0.20 0.07 -1.15
CA THR A 33 -0.43 1.51 -1.04
C THR A 33 0.27 2.04 0.21
N SER A 34 1.13 3.04 0.04
CA SER A 34 1.86 3.69 1.13
C SER A 34 1.46 5.15 1.25
N CYS A 35 1.25 5.61 2.49
CA CYS A 35 0.92 7.00 2.79
C CYS A 35 2.17 7.81 3.14
N HIS A 36 2.33 8.95 2.48
CA HIS A 36 3.31 9.99 2.78
C HIS A 36 2.57 11.34 2.96
N TYR A 37 1.80 11.46 4.04
CA TYR A 37 1.03 12.62 4.44
C TYR A 37 1.87 13.91 4.47
N SER A 38 3.08 13.87 5.07
CA SER A 38 3.94 15.05 5.16
C SER A 38 4.38 15.57 3.79
N LEU A 39 4.46 14.66 2.80
CA LEU A 39 4.78 14.97 1.41
C LEU A 39 3.53 15.14 0.54
N LYS A 40 2.33 15.03 1.12
CA LYS A 40 1.03 14.97 0.41
C LYS A 40 1.07 14.01 -0.78
N LYS A 41 1.61 12.82 -0.56
CA LYS A 41 1.81 11.80 -1.57
C LYS A 41 1.27 10.45 -1.11
N VAL A 42 0.66 9.73 -2.04
CA VAL A 42 0.38 8.29 -1.89
C VAL A 42 1.18 7.56 -2.97
N SER A 43 1.89 6.52 -2.57
CA SER A 43 2.66 5.67 -3.48
C SER A 43 1.90 4.36 -3.64
N VAL A 44 1.60 3.98 -4.88
CA VAL A 44 0.95 2.70 -5.21
C VAL A 44 1.97 1.85 -5.96
N ASN A 45 2.34 0.71 -5.38
CA ASN A 45 3.24 -0.26 -5.98
C ASN A 45 2.43 -1.47 -6.44
N GLY A 46 2.32 -1.65 -7.75
CA GLY A 46 1.68 -2.82 -8.34
C GLY A 46 2.63 -4.00 -8.48
N CYS A 47 2.24 -4.97 -9.29
CA CYS A 47 3.12 -6.06 -9.72
C CYS A 47 3.87 -5.69 -11.02
N PRO A 48 5.10 -6.21 -11.22
CA PRO A 48 5.89 -6.97 -10.26
C PRO A 48 6.40 -6.08 -9.10
N PRO A 49 6.70 -6.66 -7.91
CA PRO A 49 7.31 -5.90 -6.83
C PRO A 49 8.64 -5.27 -7.27
N PRO A 50 8.99 -4.07 -6.77
CA PRO A 50 10.27 -3.45 -7.10
C PRO A 50 11.43 -4.33 -6.62
N SER A 51 12.56 -4.31 -7.33
CA SER A 51 13.69 -5.22 -7.07
C SER A 51 14.29 -5.11 -5.66
N ASP A 52 14.18 -3.95 -5.03
CA ASP A 52 14.63 -3.70 -3.66
C ASP A 52 13.58 -4.06 -2.60
N TYR A 53 12.41 -4.58 -3.00
CA TYR A 53 11.40 -5.02 -2.05
C TYR A 53 11.87 -6.28 -1.34
N GLN A 54 11.98 -6.17 -0.01
CA GLN A 54 12.19 -7.29 0.88
C GLN A 54 10.87 -7.60 1.57
N GLU A 55 10.44 -8.85 1.44
CA GLU A 55 9.33 -9.38 2.22
C GLU A 55 9.74 -9.42 3.69
N ASP A 56 8.85 -8.98 4.58
CA ASP A 56 9.12 -9.07 6.00
C ASP A 56 9.03 -10.55 6.40
N PRO A 57 10.03 -11.13 7.10
CA PRO A 57 9.99 -12.54 7.48
C PRO A 57 8.84 -12.88 8.44
N THR A 58 8.16 -11.89 9.01
CA THR A 58 6.97 -12.07 9.83
C THR A 58 5.66 -12.08 9.03
N ASP A 59 5.71 -11.76 7.73
CA ASP A 59 4.53 -11.86 6.87
C ASP A 59 4.09 -13.33 6.73
N ASP A 60 2.77 -13.53 6.82
CA ASP A 60 2.19 -14.86 6.72
C ASP A 60 2.46 -15.46 5.32
N PRO A 61 3.08 -16.65 5.21
CA PRO A 61 3.42 -17.25 3.92
C PRO A 61 2.18 -17.67 3.12
N ALA A 62 1.02 -17.81 3.76
CA ALA A 62 -0.26 -18.10 3.12
C ALA A 62 -1.05 -16.80 2.77
N ALA A 63 -0.47 -15.62 2.98
CA ALA A 63 -1.08 -14.36 2.61
C ALA A 63 -1.38 -14.31 1.11
N THR A 64 -2.56 -13.79 0.79
CA THR A 64 -3.02 -13.59 -0.60
C THR A 64 -2.96 -12.13 -1.02
N PHE A 65 -2.26 -11.29 -0.26
CA PHE A 65 -2.07 -9.87 -0.51
C PHE A 65 -0.73 -9.60 -1.21
N TRP A 66 -0.54 -8.40 -1.75
CA TRP A 66 0.72 -8.00 -2.37
C TRP A 66 1.90 -8.18 -1.38
N PRO A 67 3.04 -8.75 -1.80
CA PRO A 67 3.41 -9.13 -3.16
C PRO A 67 2.98 -10.56 -3.55
N LYS A 68 2.47 -11.37 -2.62
CA LYS A 68 2.17 -12.80 -2.85
C LYS A 68 1.13 -13.05 -3.92
N CYS A 69 0.22 -12.10 -4.15
CA CYS A 69 -0.73 -12.17 -5.26
C CYS A 69 -0.15 -11.81 -6.63
N CYS A 70 1.11 -11.35 -6.72
CA CYS A 70 1.78 -11.09 -7.99
C CYS A 70 2.09 -12.42 -8.68
N LYS A 71 1.46 -12.65 -9.83
CA LYS A 71 1.64 -13.84 -10.67
C LYS A 71 2.40 -13.51 -11.94
#